data_AF-A0A0F4SX80-F1
#
_entry.id   AF-A0A0F4SX80-F1
#
_cell.length_a   1.000
_cell.length_b   1.000
_cell.length_c   1.000
_cell.angle_alpha   90.00
_cell.angle_beta   90.00
_cell.angle_gamma   90.00
#
_symmetry.space_group_name_H-M   'P 1'
#
loop_
_entity.id
_entity.type
_entity.pdbx_description
1 polymer ?
#
loop_
_entity_poly.entity_id
_entity_poly.type
_entity_poly.pdbx_seq_one_letter_code
_entity_poly.pdbx_strand_id
1 'polypeptide(L)' 'MTERHMHHKETLSNGCKIEVKTEILKDGSLGMFIGVYRPDGTAIFEDHDPKPHLLDMEAAFDWGIEKAKTLGNSQKTL' A
#
# COMPACT_ATOMS: atom_id res chain seq x y z
N MET A 1 21.12 -3.19 -13.64
CA MET A 1 20.15 -3.75 -12.69
C MET A 1 18.83 -3.07 -12.97
N THR A 2 17.83 -3.83 -13.39
CA THR A 2 16.50 -3.29 -13.67
C THR A 2 15.76 -3.17 -12.34
N GLU A 3 15.43 -1.96 -11.93
CA GLU A 3 14.61 -1.70 -10.74
C GLU A 3 13.21 -2.25 -11.02
N ARG A 4 12.80 -3.28 -10.28
CA ARG A 4 11.45 -3.84 -10.38
C ARG A 4 10.59 -3.13 -9.34
N HIS A 5 9.56 -2.43 -9.79
CA HIS A 5 8.61 -1.73 -8.93
C HIS A 5 7.17 -2.11 -9.29
N MET A 6 6.29 -2.14 -8.30
CA MET A 6 4.85 -2.30 -8.46
C MET A 6 4.14 -1.15 -7.74
N HIS A 7 3.04 -0.69 -8.30
CA HIS A 7 2.30 0.47 -7.78
C HIS A 7 0.81 0.29 -8.03
N HIS A 8 0.02 0.31 -6.97
CA HIS A 8 -1.44 0.23 -7.01
C HIS A 8 -2.06 1.50 -6.45
N LYS A 9 -3.09 2.01 -7.14
CA LYS A 9 -3.94 3.10 -6.68
C LYS A 9 -5.39 2.74 -6.95
N GLU A 10 -6.23 2.93 -5.95
CA GLU A 10 -7.65 2.59 -6.03
C GLU A 10 -8.47 3.54 -5.18
N THR A 11 -9.68 3.86 -5.64
CA THR A 11 -10.69 4.56 -4.84
C THR A 11 -11.76 3.54 -4.45
N LEU A 12 -11.95 3.34 -3.15
CA LEU A 12 -12.92 2.42 -2.58
C LEU A 12 -14.34 2.98 -2.69
N SER A 13 -15.34 2.12 -2.50
CA SER A 13 -16.76 2.49 -2.61
C SER A 13 -17.21 3.55 -1.60
N ASN A 14 -16.56 3.63 -0.43
CA ASN A 14 -16.77 4.67 0.59
C ASN A 14 -16.00 5.97 0.31
N GLY A 15 -15.38 6.09 -0.87
CA GLY A 15 -14.60 7.24 -1.31
C GLY A 15 -13.18 7.34 -0.75
N CYS A 16 -12.76 6.44 0.15
CA CYS A 16 -11.37 6.38 0.59
C CYS A 16 -10.45 6.03 -0.60
N LYS A 17 -9.25 6.58 -0.61
CA LYS A 17 -8.22 6.29 -1.61
C LYS A 17 -7.12 5.47 -0.97
N ILE A 18 -6.62 4.47 -1.68
CA ILE A 18 -5.48 3.66 -1.25
C ILE A 18 -4.34 3.77 -2.26
N GLU A 19 -3.11 3.73 -1.77
CA GLU A 19 -1.88 3.71 -2.57
C GLU A 19 -0.92 2.69 -1.97
N VAL A 20 -0.46 1.74 -2.76
CA VAL A 20 0.50 0.72 -2.32
C VAL A 20 1.64 0.66 -3.33
N LYS A 21 2.87 0.66 -2.84
CA LYS A 21 4.07 0.53 -3.68
C LYS A 21 4.99 -0.54 -3.10
N THR A 22 5.63 -1.28 -3.98
CA THR A 22 6.76 -2.15 -3.64
C THR A 22 7.87 -1.94 -4.65
N GLU A 23 9.11 -2.05 -4.21
CA GLU A 23 10.30 -1.93 -5.04
C GLU A 23 11.42 -2.81 -4.51
N ILE A 24 12.26 -3.33 -5.39
CA ILE A 24 13.53 -3.95 -4.97
C ILE A 24 14.61 -2.86 -5.00
N LEU A 25 15.11 -2.52 -3.82
CA LEU A 25 16.15 -1.52 -3.64
C LEU A 25 17.51 -2.03 -4.16
N LYS A 26 18.47 -1.11 -4.31
CA LYS A 26 19.81 -1.41 -4.86
C LYS A 26 20.60 -2.44 -4.04
N ASP A 27 20.33 -2.53 -2.75
CA ASP A 27 20.93 -3.52 -1.84
C ASP A 27 20.21 -4.88 -1.87
N GLY A 28 19.17 -5.03 -2.71
CA GLY A 28 18.36 -6.23 -2.83
C GLY A 28 17.24 -6.33 -1.78
N SER A 29 17.09 -5.35 -0.89
CA SER A 29 16.00 -5.31 0.07
C SER A 29 14.67 -4.93 -0.60
N LEU A 30 13.56 -5.34 0.02
CA LEU A 30 12.22 -4.96 -0.40
C LEU A 30 11.84 -3.63 0.25
N GLY A 31 11.69 -2.59 -0.55
CA GLY A 31 11.04 -1.33 -0.17
C GLY A 31 9.53 -1.45 -0.34
N MET A 32 8.76 -0.89 0.57
CA MET A 32 7.30 -0.91 0.52
C MET A 32 6.68 0.34 1.10
N PHE A 33 5.53 0.75 0.57
CA PHE A 33 4.72 1.84 1.09
C PHE A 33 3.23 1.46 1.06
N ILE A 34 2.50 1.81 2.11
CA ILE A 34 1.04 1.70 2.18
C ILE A 34 0.46 3.03 2.65
N GLY A 35 -0.39 3.64 1.83
CA GLY A 35 -1.14 4.85 2.13
C GLY A 35 -2.64 4.63 2.03
N VAL A 36 -3.39 5.20 2.97
CA VAL A 36 -4.85 5.24 3.00
C VAL A 36 -5.30 6.66 3.32
N TYR A 37 -6.18 7.20 2.49
CA TYR A 37 -6.59 8.60 2.54
C TYR A 37 -8.11 8.71 2.48
N ARG A 38 -8.65 9.73 3.16
CA ARG A 38 -10.05 10.14 3.02
C ARG A 38 -10.31 10.73 1.62
N PRO A 39 -11.58 10.86 1.21
CA PRO A 39 -11.94 11.52 -0.06
C PRO A 39 -11.34 12.92 -0.21
N ASP A 40 -11.25 13.66 0.90
CA ASP A 40 -10.68 15.01 0.98
C ASP A 40 -9.13 15.06 0.91
N GLY A 41 -8.47 13.90 0.85
CA GLY A 41 -7.01 13.77 0.81
C GLY A 41 -6.34 13.67 2.18
N THR A 42 -7.09 13.74 3.29
CA THR A 42 -6.52 13.58 4.63
C THR A 42 -5.96 12.18 4.81
N ALA A 43 -4.70 12.07 5.20
CA ALA A 43 -4.07 10.80 5.54
C ALA A 43 -4.77 10.16 6.75
N ILE A 44 -5.17 8.90 6.59
CA ILE A 44 -5.72 8.05 7.66
C ILE A 44 -4.60 7.17 8.19
N PHE A 45 -3.79 6.64 7.29
CA PHE A 45 -2.69 5.74 7.58
C PHE A 45 -1.64 5.87 6.48
N GLU A 46 -0.39 6.02 6.89
CA GLU A 46 0.78 5.94 6.01
C GLU A 46 1.84 5.11 6.72
N ASP A 47 2.35 4.08 6.04
CA ASP A 47 3.44 3.24 6.50
C ASP A 47 4.47 3.14 5.38
N HIS A 48 5.68 3.63 5.67
CA HIS A 48 6.80 3.73 4.73
C HIS A 48 7.80 2.57 4.86
N ASP A 49 7.64 1.71 5.86
CA ASP A 49 8.45 0.49 6.02
C ASP A 49 7.59 -0.61 6.64
N PRO A 50 6.45 -0.97 6.01
CA PRO A 50 5.66 -2.09 6.47
C PRO A 50 6.51 -3.36 6.31
N LYS A 51 6.52 -4.20 7.34
CA LYS A 51 7.31 -5.45 7.37
C LYS A 51 6.41 -6.66 7.18
N PRO A 52 6.02 -7.00 5.93
CA PRO A 52 5.41 -8.29 5.67
C PRO A 52 6.45 -9.37 5.94
N HIS A 53 6.17 -10.27 6.88
CA HIS A 53 7.09 -11.34 7.20
C HIS A 53 7.23 -12.30 6.01
N LEU A 54 8.47 -12.45 5.52
CA LEU A 54 8.88 -13.54 4.60
C LEU A 54 8.10 -13.63 3.28
N LEU A 55 7.61 -12.50 2.75
CA LEU A 55 6.96 -12.44 1.44
C LEU A 55 7.95 -12.00 0.35
N ASP A 56 7.83 -12.57 -0.85
CA ASP A 56 8.45 -12.00 -2.05
C ASP A 56 7.75 -10.67 -2.45
N MET A 57 8.28 -9.99 -3.46
CA MET A 57 7.77 -8.67 -3.86
C MET A 57 6.29 -8.68 -4.29
N GLU A 58 5.86 -9.72 -5.02
CA GLU A 58 4.48 -9.83 -5.51
C GLU A 58 3.52 -10.14 -4.36
N ALA A 59 3.89 -11.09 -3.50
CA ALA A 59 3.11 -11.43 -2.33
C ALA A 59 3.03 -10.27 -1.31
N ALA A 60 4.12 -9.51 -1.13
CA ALA A 60 4.12 -8.31 -0.30
C ALA A 60 3.20 -7.22 -0.88
N PHE A 61 3.18 -7.08 -2.21
CA PHE A 61 2.32 -6.13 -2.89
C PHE A 61 0.84 -6.47 -2.70
N ASP A 62 0.45 -7.72 -2.94
CA ASP A 62 -0.91 -8.20 -2.75
C ASP A 62 -1.35 -8.07 -1.28
N TRP A 63 -0.48 -8.43 -0.34
CA TRP A 63 -0.73 -8.24 1.10
C TRP A 63 -0.96 -6.75 1.44
N GLY A 64 -0.16 -5.86 0.86
CA GLY A 64 -0.29 -4.42 1.06
C GLY A 64 -1.63 -3.88 0.59
N ILE A 65 -2.10 -4.35 -0.58
CA ILE A 65 -3.40 -3.97 -1.14
C ILE A 65 -4.53 -4.40 -0.20
N GLU A 66 -4.52 -5.66 0.24
CA GLU A 66 -5.57 -6.18 1.12
C GLU A 66 -5.56 -5.51 2.50
N LYS A 67 -4.39 -5.19 3.04
CA LYS A 67 -4.26 -4.39 4.27
C LYS A 67 -4.82 -2.98 4.08
N ALA A 68 -4.47 -2.30 2.98
CA ALA A 68 -4.95 -0.96 2.68
C ALA A 68 -6.47 -0.93 2.48
N LYS A 69 -7.04 -1.91 1.78
CA LYS A 69 -8.49 -2.08 1.61
C LYS A 69 -9.19 -2.32 2.93
N THR A 70 -8.66 -3.20 3.79
CA THR A 70 -9.22 -3.47 5.11
C THR A 70 -9.26 -2.20 5.95
N LEU A 71 -8.16 -1.44 5.97
CA LEU A 71 -8.09 -0.16 6.68
C LEU A 71 -9.06 0.88 6.09
N GLY A 72 -9.08 1.04 4.78
CA GLY A 72 -9.97 1.99 4.10
C GLY A 72 -11.46 1.67 4.31
N ASN A 73 -11.86 0.40 4.20
CA ASN A 73 -13.25 -0.03 4.42
C ASN A 73 -13.69 0.02 5.89
N SER A 74 -12.75 0.01 6.84
CA SER A 74 -13.07 0.20 8.26
C SER A 74 -13.47 1.65 8.60
N GLN A 75 -13.24 2.59 7.68
CA GLN A 75 -13.57 3.99 7.88
C GLN A 75 -15.04 4.24 7.55
N LYS A 76 -15.74 4.93 8.46
CA LYS A 76 -17.05 5.52 8.19
C LYS A 76 -16.85 6.79 7.38
N THR A 77 -16.68 6.63 6.09
CA THR A 77 -16.72 7.72 5.11
C THR A 77 -17.92 7.50 4.20
N LEU A 78 -18.55 8.60 3.80
CA LEU A 78 -19.68 8.74 2.87
C LEU A 78 -20.60 7.53 2.67
#